data_AF-A0A1F3V846-F1
#
_entry.id   AF-A0A1F3V846-F1
#
_cell.length_a   1.000
_cell.length_b   1.000
_cell.length_c   1.000
_cell.angle_alpha   90.00
_cell.angle_beta   90.00
_cell.angle_gamma   90.00
#
_symmetry.space_group_name_H-M   'P 1'
#
loop_
_entity.id
_entity.type
_entity.pdbx_description
1 polymer ?
#
loop_
_entity_poly.entity_id
_entity_poly.type
_entity_poly.pdbx_seq_one_letter_code
_entity_poly.pdbx_strand_id
1 'polypeptide(L)'
;MLKLLVFLLLSFSLFSKTVELKMKALWKKGNITQERETKILAKIDQEWSIPFDGNDSFKYNMKVTNDVNISKQLLRTDVLKPDVMISGKISVLDSGNERVIATPMILSYYNTEAVLTMESKDGEYFELKITPTEKTSLP
;
A
#
# COMPACT_ATOMS: atom_id res chain seq x y z
N MET A 1 49.15 3.47 -21.28
CA MET A 1 47.83 4.13 -21.43
C MET A 1 46.76 3.21 -20.86
N LEU A 2 46.36 3.38 -19.60
CA LEU A 2 45.13 2.73 -19.07
C LEU A 2 44.63 3.48 -17.83
N LYS A 3 44.61 4.81 -17.92
CA LYS A 3 43.90 5.69 -16.98
C LYS A 3 42.62 6.13 -17.70
N LEU A 4 41.65 5.23 -17.87
CA LEU A 4 40.31 5.61 -18.34
C LEU A 4 39.30 4.47 -18.15
N LEU A 5 39.19 3.93 -16.94
CA LEU A 5 38.03 3.09 -16.57
C LEU A 5 37.63 3.34 -15.11
N VAL A 6 37.74 4.59 -14.68
CA VAL A 6 37.01 5.17 -13.56
C VAL A 6 36.07 6.16 -14.22
N PHE A 7 34.77 6.10 -13.92
CA PHE A 7 33.62 6.75 -14.58
C PHE A 7 32.81 5.81 -15.47
N LEU A 8 31.84 5.08 -14.87
CA LEU A 8 30.48 4.87 -15.40
C LEU A 8 29.65 3.84 -14.59
N LEU A 9 29.90 3.68 -13.28
CA LEU A 9 28.95 3.03 -12.36
C LEU A 9 28.45 3.99 -11.27
N LEU A 10 28.31 5.26 -11.64
CA LEU A 10 27.45 6.23 -10.94
C LEU A 10 26.07 6.29 -11.63
N SER A 11 25.55 5.13 -12.05
CA SER A 11 24.21 5.05 -12.61
C SER A 11 23.19 4.98 -11.47
N PHE A 12 22.83 6.17 -10.98
CA PHE A 12 21.51 6.50 -10.45
C PHE A 12 20.86 5.42 -9.57
N SER A 13 21.37 5.22 -8.35
CA SER A 13 20.46 4.99 -7.24
C SER A 13 19.65 6.27 -7.05
N LEU A 14 18.63 6.47 -7.90
CA LEU A 14 17.50 7.32 -7.59
C LEU A 14 17.13 6.95 -6.15
N PHE A 15 17.29 7.90 -5.23
CA PHE A 15 16.87 7.74 -3.84
C PHE A 15 15.39 7.44 -3.87
N SER A 16 15.04 6.15 -3.93
CA SER A 16 13.67 5.68 -3.94
C SER A 16 13.07 6.18 -2.65
N LYS A 17 12.24 7.23 -2.74
CA LYS A 17 11.55 7.78 -1.58
C LYS A 17 10.79 6.63 -0.92
N THR A 18 10.92 6.52 0.39
CA THR A 18 10.19 5.54 1.17
C THR A 18 9.15 6.24 2.02
N VAL A 19 7.96 5.65 2.10
CA VAL A 19 6.90 6.07 3.01
C VAL A 19 6.71 4.96 4.04
N GLU A 20 6.65 5.32 5.31
CA GLU A 20 6.20 4.38 6.33
C GLU A 20 4.67 4.32 6.28
N LEU A 21 4.11 3.13 6.17
CA LEU A 21 2.67 2.90 6.27
C LEU A 21 2.37 2.17 7.57
N LYS A 22 1.53 2.76 8.41
CA LYS A 22 0.88 2.06 9.52
C LYS A 22 -0.45 1.51 9.02
N MET A 23 -0.63 0.20 9.10
CA MET A 23 -1.80 -0.48 8.58
C MET A 23 -2.50 -1.24 9.70
N LYS A 24 -3.82 -1.10 9.78
CA LYS A 24 -4.69 -1.93 10.62
C LYS A 24 -5.75 -2.58 9.73
N ALA A 25 -5.83 -3.90 9.78
CA ALA A 25 -6.78 -4.67 9.00
C ALA A 25 -7.69 -5.48 9.91
N LEU A 26 -8.97 -5.50 9.58
CA LEU A 26 -10.01 -6.27 10.24
C LEU A 26 -10.78 -7.06 9.18
N TRP A 27 -10.89 -8.37 9.35
CA TRP A 27 -11.71 -9.24 8.52
C TRP A 27 -12.70 -10.02 9.39
N LYS A 28 -13.95 -10.11 8.95
CA LYS A 28 -15.01 -10.87 9.62
C LYS A 28 -15.78 -11.73 8.63
N LYS A 29 -16.08 -12.96 9.02
CA LYS A 29 -16.98 -13.88 8.29
C LYS A 29 -17.74 -14.75 9.28
N GLY A 30 -19.06 -14.56 9.37
CA GLY A 30 -19.88 -15.21 10.39
C GLY A 30 -19.35 -14.91 11.80
N ASN A 31 -19.03 -15.96 12.57
CA ASN A 31 -18.49 -15.83 13.93
C ASN A 31 -16.96 -15.68 13.99
N ILE A 32 -16.27 -15.68 12.85
CA ILE A 32 -14.82 -15.54 12.77
C ILE A 32 -14.47 -14.06 12.61
N THR A 33 -13.59 -13.55 13.46
CA THR A 33 -13.00 -12.20 13.38
C THR A 33 -11.49 -12.30 13.45
N GLN A 34 -10.78 -11.63 12.53
CA GLN A 34 -9.33 -11.54 12.50
C GLN A 34 -8.89 -10.08 12.42
N GLU A 35 -7.95 -9.68 13.27
CA GLU A 35 -7.41 -8.33 13.32
C GLU A 35 -5.88 -8.36 13.21
N ARG A 36 -5.30 -7.35 12.56
CA ARG A 36 -3.85 -7.19 12.47
C ARG A 36 -3.44 -5.74 12.36
N GLU A 37 -2.32 -5.43 13.02
CA GLU A 37 -1.60 -4.18 12.86
C GLU A 37 -0.19 -4.46 12.33
N THR A 38 0.26 -3.68 11.34
CA THR A 38 1.62 -3.77 10.81
C THR A 38 2.16 -2.40 10.41
N LYS A 39 3.48 -2.30 10.37
CA LYS A 39 4.18 -1.13 9.83
C LYS A 39 5.14 -1.59 8.76
N ILE A 40 5.10 -0.95 7.61
CA ILE A 40 6.01 -1.26 6.51
C ILE A 40 6.64 0.00 5.94
N LEU A 41 7.85 -0.16 5.41
CA LEU A 41 8.52 0.86 4.62
C LEU A 41 8.25 0.58 3.14
N ALA A 42 7.26 1.26 2.59
CA ALA A 42 6.91 1.16 1.19
C ALA A 42 7.84 2.05 0.36
N LYS A 43 8.54 1.46 -0.61
CA LYS A 43 9.22 2.24 -1.65
C LYS A 43 8.17 2.77 -2.63
N ILE A 44 8.19 4.07 -2.88
CA ILE A 44 7.30 4.70 -3.84
C ILE A 44 7.51 4.08 -5.23
N ASP A 45 6.41 3.89 -5.94
CA ASP A 45 6.29 3.28 -7.27
C ASP A 45 6.72 1.81 -7.37
N GLN A 46 6.91 1.14 -6.22
CA GLN A 46 7.20 -0.29 -6.16
C GLN A 46 6.04 -1.07 -5.56
N GLU A 47 5.74 -2.22 -6.17
CA GLU A 47 4.82 -3.19 -5.61
C GLU A 47 5.46 -3.96 -4.47
N TRP A 48 4.68 -4.26 -3.44
CA TRP A 48 5.11 -5.04 -2.31
C TRP A 48 4.01 -5.99 -1.88
N SER A 49 4.42 -7.12 -1.29
CA SER A 49 3.53 -8.11 -0.72
C SER A 49 3.69 -8.16 0.79
N ILE A 50 2.60 -7.98 1.55
CA ILE A 50 2.58 -8.28 2.98
C ILE A 50 1.84 -9.61 3.18
N PRO A 51 2.52 -10.67 3.64
CA PRO A 51 1.85 -11.85 4.16
C PRO A 51 1.17 -11.52 5.50
N PHE A 52 0.01 -12.10 5.79
CA PHE A 52 -0.64 -12.03 7.10
C PHE A 52 0.08 -12.98 8.07
N ASP A 53 0.68 -12.42 9.12
CA ASP A 53 1.43 -13.22 10.08
C ASP A 53 0.46 -14.11 10.86
N GLY A 54 0.78 -15.40 10.98
CA GLY A 54 -0.11 -16.43 11.54
C GLY A 54 -1.27 -16.88 10.64
N ASN A 55 -1.37 -16.36 9.41
CA ASN A 55 -2.35 -16.85 8.42
C ASN A 55 -1.79 -16.69 7.00
N ASP A 56 -1.07 -17.71 6.52
CA ASP A 56 -0.53 -17.77 5.14
C ASP A 56 -1.62 -17.64 4.07
N SER A 57 -2.88 -17.79 4.47
CA SER A 57 -4.02 -17.68 3.59
C SER A 57 -4.37 -16.24 3.20
N PHE A 58 -3.70 -15.20 3.69
CA PHE A 58 -4.10 -13.82 3.40
C PHE A 58 -2.91 -12.98 2.91
N LYS A 59 -3.08 -12.33 1.75
CA LYS A 59 -2.01 -11.57 1.07
C LYS A 59 -2.48 -10.19 0.64
N TYR A 60 -1.72 -9.17 1.02
CA TYR A 60 -1.84 -7.82 0.47
C TYR A 60 -0.79 -7.63 -0.60
N ASN A 61 -1.18 -7.32 -1.84
CA ASN A 61 -0.28 -6.85 -2.88
C ASN A 61 -0.62 -5.39 -3.16
N MET A 62 0.30 -4.48 -2.83
CA MET A 62 0.00 -3.05 -2.80
C MET A 62 1.13 -2.25 -3.44
N LYS A 63 0.78 -1.08 -3.95
CA LYS A 63 1.68 -0.10 -4.53
C LYS A 63 1.33 1.28 -3.97
N VAL A 64 2.36 2.02 -3.57
CA VAL A 64 2.22 3.42 -3.17
C VAL A 64 2.81 4.28 -4.28
N THR A 65 2.07 5.29 -4.72
CA THR A 65 2.50 6.22 -5.76
C THR A 65 2.27 7.65 -5.31
N ASN A 66 3.19 8.54 -5.65
CA ASN A 66 3.04 9.98 -5.42
C ASN A 66 2.41 10.71 -6.63
N ASP A 67 2.26 10.01 -7.77
CA ASP A 67 1.69 10.60 -8.98
C ASP A 67 0.16 10.60 -8.92
N VAL A 68 -0.40 11.67 -8.35
CA VAL A 68 -1.83 11.94 -8.35
C VAL A 68 -2.20 12.89 -9.49
N ASN A 69 -1.72 12.64 -10.72
CA ASN A 69 -2.37 13.23 -11.92
C ASN A 69 -3.85 12.79 -12.07
N ILE A 70 -4.26 11.76 -11.32
CA ILE A 70 -5.65 11.29 -11.18
C ILE A 70 -6.57 12.38 -10.59
N SER A 71 -6.01 13.37 -9.87
CA SER A 71 -6.77 14.46 -9.24
C SER A 71 -7.56 15.32 -10.24
N LYS A 72 -7.14 15.44 -11.50
CA LYS A 72 -7.86 16.28 -12.48
C LYS A 72 -9.17 15.65 -12.99
N GLN A 73 -9.33 14.32 -12.90
CA GLN A 73 -10.54 13.64 -13.39
C GLN A 73 -11.50 13.25 -12.27
N LEU A 74 -11.01 12.94 -11.06
CA LEU A 74 -11.85 12.49 -9.94
C LEU A 74 -12.21 13.59 -8.93
N LEU A 75 -11.43 14.68 -8.84
CA LEU A 75 -11.65 15.75 -7.85
C LEU A 75 -11.97 17.05 -8.58
N ARG A 76 -13.26 17.37 -8.72
CA ARG A 76 -13.76 18.67 -9.25
C ARG A 76 -13.60 19.83 -8.25
N THR A 77 -12.57 19.81 -7.41
CA THR A 77 -12.43 20.77 -6.32
C THR A 77 -10.95 21.09 -6.12
N ASP A 78 -10.63 22.38 -6.18
CA ASP A 78 -9.29 22.97 -5.99
C ASP A 78 -8.74 22.85 -4.55
N VAL A 79 -9.21 21.87 -3.76
CA VAL A 79 -9.14 21.89 -2.30
C VAL A 79 -8.26 20.75 -1.77
N LEU A 80 -6.98 20.76 -2.13
CA LEU A 80 -5.92 19.82 -1.70
C LEU A 80 -5.80 18.58 -2.58
N LYS A 81 -4.56 18.33 -3.02
CA LYS A 81 -4.17 17.11 -3.72
C LYS A 81 -3.65 16.13 -2.67
N PRO A 82 -4.10 14.86 -2.67
CA PRO A 82 -3.57 13.87 -1.73
C PRO A 82 -2.07 13.65 -1.97
N ASP A 83 -1.33 13.42 -0.90
CA ASP A 83 0.13 13.25 -0.95
C ASP A 83 0.52 11.88 -1.52
N VAL A 84 -0.30 10.86 -1.24
CA VAL A 84 -0.07 9.49 -1.67
C VAL A 84 -1.36 8.83 -2.17
N MET A 85 -1.22 8.03 -3.21
CA MET A 85 -2.21 7.04 -3.61
C MET A 85 -1.70 5.65 -3.27
N ILE A 86 -2.56 4.86 -2.64
CA ILE A 86 -2.30 3.46 -2.31
C ILE A 86 -3.29 2.63 -3.10
N SER A 87 -2.79 1.78 -3.98
CA SER A 87 -3.60 0.89 -4.81
C SER A 87 -3.14 -0.54 -4.64
N GLY A 88 -4.02 -1.51 -4.86
CA GLY A 88 -3.60 -2.89 -4.79
C GLY A 88 -4.71 -3.91 -4.90
N LYS A 89 -4.38 -5.11 -4.44
CA LYS A 89 -5.21 -6.30 -4.44
C LYS A 89 -5.07 -7.00 -3.10
N ILE A 90 -6.20 -7.38 -2.53
CA ILE A 90 -6.31 -8.17 -1.32
C ILE A 90 -6.88 -9.52 -1.69
N SER A 91 -6.17 -10.57 -1.29
CA SER A 91 -6.51 -11.94 -1.63
C SER A 91 -6.52 -12.85 -0.42
N VAL A 92 -7.38 -13.86 -0.50
CA VAL A 92 -7.35 -15.04 0.36
C VAL A 92 -6.95 -16.27 -0.46
N LEU A 93 -6.03 -17.09 0.03
CA LEU A 93 -5.80 -18.44 -0.45
C LEU A 93 -6.79 -19.38 0.26
N ASP A 94 -7.74 -19.93 -0.49
CA ASP A 94 -8.66 -20.95 0.00
C ASP A 94 -8.34 -22.27 -0.68
N SER A 95 -7.96 -23.28 0.11
CA SER A 95 -7.66 -24.63 -0.40
C SER A 95 -6.60 -24.64 -1.53
N GLY A 96 -5.60 -23.75 -1.42
CA GLY A 96 -4.53 -23.59 -2.40
C GLY A 96 -4.86 -22.68 -3.59
N ASN A 97 -6.09 -22.18 -3.71
CA ASN A 97 -6.50 -21.27 -4.77
C ASN A 97 -6.57 -19.83 -4.27
N GLU A 98 -5.93 -18.90 -4.99
CA GLU A 98 -6.01 -17.47 -4.68
C GLU A 98 -7.35 -16.90 -5.15
N ARG A 99 -8.16 -16.42 -4.21
CA ARG A 99 -9.39 -15.66 -4.44
C ARG A 99 -9.16 -14.19 -4.11
N VAL A 100 -9.44 -13.31 -5.07
CA VAL A 100 -9.41 -11.86 -4.85
C VAL A 100 -10.66 -11.44 -4.10
N ILE A 101 -10.49 -10.76 -2.97
CA ILE A 101 -11.63 -10.27 -2.17
C ILE A 101 -11.80 -8.75 -2.28
N ALA A 102 -10.72 -8.02 -2.59
CA ALA A 102 -10.78 -6.58 -2.78
C ALA A 102 -9.69 -6.07 -3.72
N THR A 103 -9.96 -4.96 -4.39
CA THR A 103 -8.98 -4.18 -5.18
C THR A 103 -9.03 -2.72 -4.77
N PRO A 104 -8.52 -2.38 -3.57
CA PRO A 104 -8.68 -1.04 -3.02
C PRO A 104 -7.89 0.01 -3.81
N MET A 105 -8.46 1.21 -3.87
CA MET A 105 -7.78 2.44 -4.25
C MET A 105 -8.06 3.48 -3.16
N ILE A 106 -7.01 3.87 -2.44
CA ILE A 106 -7.09 4.77 -1.28
C ILE A 106 -6.24 6.00 -1.59
N LEU A 107 -6.87 7.17 -1.57
CA LEU A 107 -6.20 8.47 -1.60
C LEU A 107 -5.99 8.93 -0.16
N SER A 108 -4.76 9.30 0.21
CA SER A 108 -4.45 9.70 1.58
C SER A 108 -3.47 10.88 1.64
N TYR A 109 -3.54 11.59 2.76
CA TYR A 109 -2.62 12.65 3.14
C TYR A 109 -1.65 12.12 4.20
N TYR A 110 -0.44 12.65 4.25
CA TYR A 110 0.49 12.26 5.30
C TYR A 110 -0.10 12.54 6.69
N ASN A 111 0.17 11.61 7.61
CA ASN A 111 -0.28 11.63 9.00
C ASN A 111 -1.81 11.59 9.17
N THR A 112 -2.57 11.30 8.10
CA THR A 112 -4.02 11.17 8.15
C THR A 112 -4.41 9.70 7.96
N GLU A 113 -5.34 9.20 8.77
CA GLU A 113 -5.90 7.86 8.58
C GLU A 113 -6.87 7.87 7.41
N ALA A 114 -6.63 6.99 6.44
CA ALA A 114 -7.58 6.67 5.39
C ALA A 114 -8.17 5.28 5.67
N VAL A 115 -9.50 5.18 5.62
CA VAL A 115 -10.24 3.96 5.93
C VAL A 115 -10.94 3.47 4.67
N LEU A 116 -10.74 2.19 4.37
CA LEU A 116 -11.50 1.47 3.37
C LEU A 116 -12.31 0.39 4.07
N THR A 117 -13.62 0.39 3.83
CA THR A 117 -14.52 -0.67 4.27
C THR A 117 -15.14 -1.34 3.06
N MET A 118 -15.28 -2.66 3.13
CA MET A 118 -15.88 -3.48 2.09
C MET A 118 -16.71 -4.58 2.73
N GLU A 119 -17.87 -4.84 2.13
CA GLU A 119 -18.72 -5.97 2.48
C GLU A 119 -18.93 -6.80 1.22
N SER A 120 -18.60 -8.08 1.28
CA SER A 120 -18.80 -9.02 0.18
C SER A 120 -20.26 -9.46 0.11
N LYS A 121 -20.68 -9.98 -1.05
CA LYS A 121 -22.02 -10.54 -1.24
C LYS A 121 -22.31 -11.75 -0.33
N ASP A 122 -21.26 -12.38 0.20
CA ASP A 122 -21.33 -13.55 1.09
C ASP A 122 -21.33 -13.14 2.57
N GLY A 123 -21.51 -11.84 2.88
CA GLY A 123 -21.51 -11.31 4.25
C GLY A 123 -20.12 -11.26 4.90
N GLU A 124 -19.04 -11.29 4.10
CA GLU A 124 -17.68 -11.07 4.60
C GLU A 124 -17.43 -9.56 4.73
N TYR A 125 -17.03 -9.10 5.91
CA TYR A 125 -16.64 -7.71 6.13
C TYR A 125 -15.12 -7.59 6.12
N PHE A 126 -14.62 -6.55 5.47
CA PHE A 126 -13.21 -6.20 5.45
C PHE A 126 -13.04 -4.70 5.69
N GLU A 127 -12.16 -4.35 6.62
CA GLU A 127 -11.75 -2.97 6.89
C GLU A 127 -10.23 -2.87 6.85
N LEU A 128 -9.73 -1.86 6.14
CA LEU A 128 -8.32 -1.51 6.07
C LEU A 128 -8.15 -0.04 6.38
N LYS A 129 -7.44 0.24 7.47
CA LYS A 129 -7.02 1.57 7.87
C LYS A 129 -5.54 1.73 7.53
N ILE A 130 -5.20 2.81 6.84
CA ILE A 130 -3.81 3.12 6.49
C ILE A 130 -3.49 4.55 6.87
N THR A 131 -2.39 4.74 7.60
CA THR A 131 -1.82 6.05 7.90
C THR A 131 -0.41 6.12 7.32
N PRO A 132 -0.20 6.83 6.20
CA PRO A 132 1.12 7.09 5.67
C PRO A 132 1.83 8.16 6.51
N THR A 133 3.11 7.97 6.79
CA THR A 133 3.95 8.96 7.47
C THR A 133 5.23 9.17 6.67
N GLU A 134 5.63 10.43 6.45
CA GLU A 134 6.90 10.74 5.80
C GLU A 134 8.04 10.15 6.63
N LYS A 135 8.91 9.38 5.98
CA LYS A 135 10.19 9.03 6.60
C LYS A 135 11.21 10.08 6.17
N THR A 136 11.53 11.00 7.07
CA THR A 136 12.68 11.88 6.90
C THR A 136 13.94 11.00 6.91
N SER A 137 14.53 10.76 5.74
CA SER A 137 15.93 10.31 5.70
C SER A 137 16.75 11.46 6.25
N LEU A 138 17.33 11.30 7.44
CA LEU A 138 18.37 12.23 7.91
C LEU A 138 19.50 12.26 6.87
N PRO A 139 20.07 13.45 6.61
CA PRO A 139 21.14 13.64 5.61
C PRO A 139 22.40 12.83 5.92
#